data_AF-G5A6Y5-F1
#
_entry.id   AF-G5A6Y5-F1
#
_cell.length_a   1.000
_cell.length_b   1.000
_cell.length_c   1.000
_cell.angle_alpha   90.00
_cell.angle_beta   90.00
_cell.angle_gamma   90.00
#
_symmetry.space_group_name_H-M   'P 1'
#
loop_
_entity.id
_entity.type
_entity.pdbx_description
1 polymer ?
#
loop_
_entity_poly.entity_id
_entity_poly.type
_entity_poly.pdbx_seq_one_letter_code
_entity_poly.pdbx_strand_id
1 'polypeptide(L)'
;VGRPRLNGKGRYQTKHIKKSVSVAKKLEVLSFWANAPKPKMKHTIAHFWHDLAPEFYNSKRTMIQRWRRESAKLEAAMKNSKGKHLKVRSLGVGTILPPEVELEVVFWVDSLRKEGVPVSPRMLALQARRVAAEAGIRNFRSSDKWIQGFRGRHRMSMRVPTRQSQISPED
;
A
#
# COMPACT_ATOMS: atom_id res chain seq x y z
N VAL A 1 -34.00 2.83 -2.61
CA VAL A 1 -33.70 2.82 -4.07
C VAL A 1 -33.79 4.27 -4.55
N GLY A 2 -32.73 4.81 -5.14
CA GLY A 2 -32.68 6.24 -5.54
C GLY A 2 -33.24 6.48 -6.93
N ARG A 3 -33.86 7.66 -7.13
CA ARG A 3 -34.58 8.05 -8.35
C ARG A 3 -33.69 8.01 -9.62
N PRO A 4 -34.15 7.45 -10.75
CA PRO A 4 -33.38 7.47 -12.00
C PRO A 4 -33.34 8.88 -12.58
N ARG A 5 -32.23 9.26 -13.23
CA ARG A 5 -32.06 10.57 -13.87
C ARG A 5 -32.32 10.48 -15.37
N LEU A 6 -33.17 11.40 -15.84
CA LEU A 6 -33.56 11.59 -17.23
C LEU A 6 -32.54 12.54 -17.90
N ASN A 7 -31.50 11.99 -18.50
CA ASN A 7 -30.57 12.61 -19.45
C ASN A 7 -29.53 13.67 -18.96
N GLY A 8 -28.30 13.50 -19.45
CA GLY A 8 -27.12 14.36 -19.28
C GLY A 8 -25.83 13.54 -19.34
N LYS A 9 -24.79 14.01 -20.05
CA LYS A 9 -23.45 13.39 -19.93
C LYS A 9 -23.04 13.55 -18.46
N GLY A 10 -22.98 12.44 -17.74
CA GLY A 10 -22.66 12.42 -16.31
C GLY A 10 -21.31 13.07 -16.00
N ARG A 11 -20.98 13.20 -14.71
CA ARG A 11 -19.65 13.71 -14.31
C ARG A 11 -18.56 12.95 -15.06
N TYR A 12 -17.74 13.70 -15.80
CA TYR A 12 -16.57 13.15 -16.46
C TYR A 12 -15.67 12.54 -15.38
N GLN A 13 -15.50 11.22 -15.43
CA GLN A 13 -14.58 10.54 -14.52
C GLN A 13 -13.17 10.96 -14.92
N THR A 14 -12.58 11.90 -14.18
CA THR A 14 -11.18 12.30 -14.37
C THR A 14 -10.29 11.11 -14.06
N LYS A 15 -9.83 10.42 -15.10
CA LYS A 15 -8.86 9.34 -14.98
C LYS A 15 -7.47 9.98 -14.78
N HIS A 16 -7.10 10.22 -13.52
CA HIS A 16 -5.72 10.61 -13.20
C HIS A 16 -4.77 9.40 -13.36
N ILE A 17 -4.40 9.10 -14.60
CA ILE A 17 -3.48 8.01 -14.94
C ILE A 17 -2.04 8.51 -14.78
N LYS A 18 -1.49 8.44 -13.57
CA LYS A 18 -0.05 8.63 -13.36
C LYS A 18 0.67 7.33 -13.70
N LYS A 19 1.41 7.29 -14.81
CA LYS A 19 2.35 6.19 -15.11
C LYS A 19 3.46 6.19 -14.05
N SER A 20 3.34 5.31 -13.05
CA SER A 20 4.35 5.16 -12.01
C SER A 20 5.53 4.35 -12.49
N VAL A 21 6.73 4.69 -12.01
CA VAL A 21 7.99 4.04 -12.40
C VAL A 21 8.48 3.15 -11.25
N SER A 22 8.98 1.95 -11.57
CA SER A 22 9.52 1.00 -10.58
C SER A 22 10.82 1.51 -9.93
N VAL A 23 11.15 1.01 -8.75
CA VAL A 23 12.44 1.32 -8.08
C VAL A 23 13.62 0.96 -8.99
N ALA A 24 13.59 -0.22 -9.62
CA ALA A 24 14.64 -0.66 -10.53
C ALA A 24 14.84 0.34 -11.68
N LYS A 25 13.76 0.75 -12.35
CA LYS A 25 13.84 1.70 -13.48
C LYS A 25 14.32 3.08 -13.03
N LYS A 26 13.96 3.52 -11.81
CA LYS A 26 14.49 4.78 -11.26
C LYS A 26 16.00 4.71 -11.10
N LEU A 27 16.53 3.63 -10.54
CA LEU A 27 17.97 3.44 -10.35
C LEU A 27 18.71 3.33 -11.68
N GLU A 28 18.13 2.66 -12.67
CA GLU A 28 18.67 2.61 -14.05
C GLU A 28 18.77 4.01 -14.69
N VAL A 29 17.77 4.86 -14.48
CA VAL A 29 17.82 6.26 -14.96
C VAL A 29 18.91 7.04 -14.24
N LEU A 30 19.10 6.81 -12.93
CA LEU A 30 20.15 7.48 -12.16
C LEU A 30 21.56 7.00 -12.53
N SER A 31 21.74 5.72 -12.82
CA SER A 31 23.04 5.16 -13.25
C SER A 31 23.44 5.70 -14.63
N PHE A 32 22.49 5.77 -15.57
CA PHE A 32 22.72 6.44 -16.85
C PHE A 32 23.07 7.92 -16.65
N TRP A 33 22.29 8.64 -15.83
CA TRP A 33 22.52 10.06 -15.58
C TRP A 33 23.92 10.35 -15.01
N ALA A 34 24.46 9.47 -14.16
CA ALA A 34 25.80 9.62 -13.60
C ALA A 34 26.87 9.74 -14.69
N ASN A 35 26.73 8.94 -15.76
CA ASN A 35 27.69 8.81 -16.86
C ASN A 35 27.31 9.64 -18.10
N ALA A 36 26.16 10.32 -18.09
CA ALA A 36 25.67 11.05 -19.26
C ALA A 36 26.55 12.26 -19.63
N PRO A 37 26.67 12.60 -20.94
CA PRO A 37 27.31 13.83 -21.41
C PRO A 37 26.60 15.09 -20.92
N LYS A 38 27.33 16.19 -20.77
CA LYS A 38 26.73 17.51 -20.48
C LYS A 38 25.96 18.03 -21.71
N PRO A 39 24.76 18.62 -21.55
CA PRO A 39 23.99 18.74 -20.33
C PRO A 39 23.28 17.41 -19.97
N LYS A 40 23.61 16.86 -18.79
CA LYS A 40 23.22 15.49 -18.37
C LYS A 40 21.72 15.24 -18.43
N MET A 41 20.93 16.23 -18.00
CA MET A 41 19.47 16.11 -17.92
C MET A 41 18.83 15.94 -19.30
N LYS A 42 19.29 16.71 -20.29
CA LYS A 42 18.76 16.66 -21.66
C LYS A 42 18.99 15.28 -22.27
N HIS A 43 20.23 14.78 -22.20
CA HIS A 43 20.60 13.45 -22.70
C HIS A 43 19.86 12.33 -21.98
N THR A 44 19.73 12.41 -20.65
CA THR A 44 18.99 11.42 -19.87
C THR A 44 17.52 11.38 -20.28
N ILE A 45 16.88 12.53 -20.44
CA ILE A 45 15.47 12.58 -20.85
C ILE A 45 15.29 12.03 -22.26
N ALA A 46 16.15 12.44 -23.21
CA ALA A 46 16.11 11.95 -24.59
C ALA A 46 16.31 10.42 -24.67
N HIS A 47 17.18 9.84 -23.84
CA HIS A 47 17.44 8.40 -23.82
C HIS A 47 16.22 7.59 -23.33
N PHE A 48 15.58 7.99 -22.22
CA PHE A 48 14.51 7.20 -21.61
C PHE A 48 13.09 7.59 -22.05
N TRP A 49 12.92 8.79 -22.62
CA TRP A 49 11.65 9.33 -23.09
C TRP A 49 11.89 10.07 -24.42
N HIS A 50 12.22 9.32 -25.48
CA HIS A 50 12.50 9.86 -26.81
C HIS A 50 11.30 10.62 -27.41
N ASP A 51 10.08 10.12 -27.22
CA ASP A 51 8.84 10.76 -27.70
C ASP A 51 8.23 11.77 -26.71
N LEU A 52 9.05 12.38 -25.84
CA LEU A 52 8.54 13.32 -24.85
C LEU A 52 8.21 14.67 -25.49
N ALA A 53 6.95 15.08 -25.44
CA ALA A 53 6.57 16.43 -25.84
C ALA A 53 7.26 17.49 -24.95
N PRO A 54 7.75 18.61 -25.54
CA PRO A 54 8.58 19.61 -24.83
C PRO A 54 7.98 20.15 -23.54
N GLU A 55 6.65 20.30 -23.47
CA GLU A 55 5.91 20.79 -22.31
C GLU A 55 6.07 19.88 -21.07
N PHE A 56 6.39 18.59 -21.25
CA PHE A 56 6.61 17.65 -20.16
C PHE A 56 8.08 17.58 -19.70
N TYR A 57 8.99 18.29 -20.35
CA TYR A 57 10.42 18.27 -20.01
C TYR A 57 10.67 18.61 -18.53
N ASN A 58 10.09 19.72 -18.05
CA ASN A 58 10.25 20.16 -16.66
C ASN A 58 9.65 19.17 -15.65
N SER A 59 8.57 18.47 -16.03
CA SER A 59 7.99 17.40 -15.20
C SER A 59 8.97 16.24 -15.03
N LYS A 60 9.63 15.79 -16.11
CA LYS A 60 10.65 14.73 -16.04
C LYS A 60 11.90 15.20 -15.31
N ARG A 61 12.37 16.41 -15.57
CA ARG A 61 13.52 17.01 -14.88
C ARG A 61 13.32 17.01 -13.37
N THR A 62 12.21 17.55 -12.88
CA THR A 62 11.90 17.63 -11.45
C THR A 62 11.74 16.24 -10.83
N MET A 63 11.15 15.30 -11.57
CA MET A 63 11.00 13.91 -11.13
C MET A 63 12.36 13.22 -10.95
N ILE A 64 13.27 13.35 -11.91
CA ILE A 64 14.63 12.77 -11.84
C ILE A 64 15.42 13.41 -10.70
N GLN A 65 15.33 14.74 -10.53
CA GLN A 65 15.97 15.44 -9.40
C GLN A 65 15.46 14.95 -8.06
N ARG A 66 14.16 14.68 -7.93
CA ARG A 66 13.59 14.06 -6.73
C ARG A 66 14.18 12.66 -6.49
N TRP A 67 14.27 11.82 -7.52
CA TRP A 67 14.87 10.49 -7.37
C TRP A 67 16.34 10.55 -6.94
N ARG A 68 17.09 11.55 -7.43
CA ARG A 68 18.48 11.79 -6.98
C ARG A 68 18.54 12.08 -5.48
N ARG A 69 17.66 12.95 -4.97
CA ARG A 69 17.57 13.26 -3.53
C ARG A 69 17.17 12.03 -2.71
N GLU A 70 16.33 11.16 -3.25
CA GLU A 70 15.84 9.94 -2.58
C GLU A 70 16.66 8.67 -2.95
N SER A 71 17.85 8.81 -3.55
CA SER A 71 18.63 7.70 -4.12
C SER A 71 18.97 6.60 -3.11
N ALA A 72 19.51 6.96 -1.94
CA ALA A 72 19.80 6.01 -0.86
C ALA A 72 18.57 5.18 -0.45
N LYS A 73 17.38 5.79 -0.41
CA LYS A 73 16.12 5.09 -0.11
C LYS A 73 15.73 4.11 -1.23
N LEU A 74 15.99 4.46 -2.48
CA LEU A 74 15.74 3.58 -3.63
C LEU A 74 16.70 2.39 -3.63
N GLU A 75 17.98 2.61 -3.34
CA GLU A 75 18.99 1.54 -3.22
C GLU A 75 18.67 0.57 -2.08
N ALA A 76 18.32 1.10 -0.90
CA ALA A 76 17.88 0.26 0.21
C ALA A 76 16.63 -0.56 -0.14
N ALA A 77 15.69 0.00 -0.91
CA ALA A 77 14.54 -0.76 -1.40
C ALA A 77 14.94 -1.85 -2.42
N MET A 78 15.91 -1.58 -3.29
CA MET A 78 16.43 -2.56 -4.24
C MET A 78 17.08 -3.75 -3.52
N LYS A 79 17.94 -3.47 -2.53
CA LYS A 79 18.59 -4.48 -1.66
C LYS A 79 17.57 -5.36 -0.92
N ASN A 80 16.43 -4.80 -0.54
CA ASN A 80 15.32 -5.52 0.11
C ASN A 80 14.39 -6.22 -0.89
N SER A 81 14.84 -6.51 -2.12
CA SER A 81 14.06 -7.18 -3.17
C SER A 81 12.78 -6.45 -3.60
N LYS A 82 12.65 -5.14 -3.32
CA LYS A 82 11.49 -4.29 -3.70
C LYS A 82 11.70 -3.59 -5.04
N GLY A 83 12.54 -4.11 -5.93
CA GLY A 83 12.85 -3.49 -7.23
C GLY A 83 11.62 -3.26 -8.12
N LYS A 84 10.65 -4.18 -8.09
CA LYS A 84 9.37 -4.10 -8.83
C LYS A 84 8.39 -3.08 -8.24
N HIS A 85 8.63 -2.58 -7.01
CA HIS A 85 7.70 -1.66 -6.36
C HIS A 85 7.69 -0.30 -7.05
N LEU A 86 6.50 0.27 -7.18
CA LEU A 86 6.29 1.59 -7.79
C LEU A 86 6.47 2.72 -6.76
N LYS A 87 6.22 2.42 -5.47
CA LYS A 87 6.37 3.32 -4.33
C LYS A 87 7.01 2.59 -3.15
N VAL A 88 8.02 3.22 -2.55
CA VAL A 88 8.67 2.74 -1.32
C VAL A 88 8.00 3.41 -0.12
N ARG A 89 7.34 2.61 0.73
CA ARG A 89 6.81 3.06 2.03
C ARG A 89 7.81 2.75 3.14
N SER A 90 7.85 3.57 4.18
CA SER A 90 8.54 3.27 5.42
C SER A 90 7.89 2.06 6.11
N LEU A 91 8.69 1.33 6.89
CA LEU A 91 8.19 0.29 7.79
C LEU A 91 7.15 0.89 8.75
N GLY A 92 6.12 0.13 9.10
CA GLY A 92 5.01 0.59 9.97
C GLY A 92 4.00 1.54 9.31
N VAL A 93 4.29 2.10 8.12
CA VAL A 93 3.35 2.91 7.32
C VAL A 93 2.60 2.07 6.29
N GLY A 94 2.81 0.75 6.32
CA GLY A 94 2.07 -0.23 5.52
C GLY A 94 0.65 -0.45 6.04
N THR A 95 -0.21 -0.99 5.18
CA THR A 95 -1.53 -1.52 5.58
C THR A 95 -1.42 -2.92 6.20
N ILE A 96 -0.25 -3.31 6.71
CA ILE A 96 0.07 -4.67 7.15
C ILE A 96 1.05 -4.55 8.32
N LEU A 97 0.80 -5.30 9.39
CA LEU A 97 1.77 -5.46 10.47
C LEU A 97 2.83 -6.49 10.03
N PRO A 98 4.02 -6.54 10.66
CA PRO A 98 4.91 -7.68 10.49
C PRO A 98 4.15 -8.99 10.80
N PRO A 99 4.37 -10.08 10.06
CA PRO A 99 3.61 -11.31 10.20
C PRO A 99 3.55 -11.83 11.64
N GLU A 100 4.67 -11.82 12.35
CA GLU A 100 4.80 -12.24 13.75
C GLU A 100 3.89 -11.43 14.68
N VAL A 101 3.87 -10.11 14.52
CA VAL A 101 3.03 -9.18 15.28
C VAL A 101 1.55 -9.33 14.88
N GLU A 102 1.26 -9.58 13.60
CA GLU A 102 -0.10 -9.78 13.12
C GLU A 102 -0.71 -11.09 13.66
N LEU A 103 0.11 -12.13 13.86
CA LEU A 103 -0.33 -13.41 14.43
C LEU A 103 -0.77 -13.29 15.90
N GLU A 104 -0.15 -12.45 16.71
CA GLU A 104 -0.62 -12.19 18.09
C GLU A 104 -2.06 -11.66 18.11
N VAL A 105 -2.39 -10.78 17.16
CA VAL A 105 -3.76 -10.29 16.99
C VAL A 105 -4.70 -11.42 16.55
N VAL A 106 -4.24 -12.33 15.69
CA VAL A 106 -5.02 -13.51 15.27
C VAL A 106 -5.32 -14.43 16.45
N PHE A 107 -4.30 -14.80 17.23
CA PHE A 107 -4.49 -15.66 18.40
C PHE A 107 -5.49 -15.08 19.40
N TRP A 108 -5.41 -13.78 19.66
CA TRP A 108 -6.37 -13.09 20.52
C TRP A 108 -7.80 -13.07 19.95
N VAL A 109 -7.97 -12.91 18.63
CA VAL A 109 -9.30 -13.00 18.02
C VAL A 109 -9.85 -14.42 18.13
N ASP A 110 -9.02 -15.43 17.89
CA ASP A 110 -9.43 -16.83 17.90
C ASP A 110 -9.77 -17.31 19.32
N SER A 111 -9.06 -16.84 20.35
CA SER A 111 -9.40 -17.15 21.75
C SER A 111 -10.78 -16.62 22.12
N LEU A 112 -11.09 -15.36 21.78
CA LEU A 112 -12.41 -14.78 22.05
C LEU A 112 -13.51 -15.49 21.28
N ARG A 113 -13.25 -15.90 20.03
CA ARG A 113 -14.23 -16.64 19.23
C ARG A 113 -14.51 -18.04 19.79
N LYS A 114 -13.50 -18.71 20.35
CA LYS A 114 -13.68 -20.00 21.05
C LYS A 114 -14.58 -19.86 22.27
N GLU A 115 -14.49 -18.72 22.97
CA GLU A 115 -15.36 -18.36 24.09
C GLU A 115 -16.74 -17.81 23.66
N GLY A 116 -17.04 -17.82 22.35
CA GLY A 116 -18.31 -17.28 21.82
C GLY A 116 -18.40 -15.76 21.83
N VAL A 117 -17.33 -15.04 22.14
CA VAL A 117 -17.31 -13.58 22.24
C VAL A 117 -17.08 -12.94 20.87
N PRO A 118 -18.02 -12.10 20.38
CA PRO A 118 -17.86 -11.44 19.08
C PRO A 118 -16.81 -10.32 19.13
N VAL A 119 -15.92 -10.30 18.14
CA VAL A 119 -14.90 -9.24 18.00
C VAL A 119 -15.35 -8.16 17.01
N SER A 120 -15.68 -6.98 17.54
CA SER A 120 -16.04 -5.81 16.73
C SER A 120 -14.81 -5.23 15.99
N PRO A 121 -15.01 -4.50 14.86
CA PRO A 121 -13.91 -3.78 14.20
C PRO A 121 -13.14 -2.85 15.14
N ARG A 122 -13.83 -2.20 16.09
CA ARG A 122 -13.23 -1.29 17.06
C ARG A 122 -12.34 -2.02 18.05
N MET A 123 -12.78 -3.17 18.56
CA MET A 123 -11.97 -4.01 19.45
C MET A 123 -10.71 -4.50 18.75
N LEU A 124 -10.86 -5.01 17.51
CA LEU A 124 -9.72 -5.42 16.69
C LEU A 124 -8.74 -4.26 16.46
N ALA A 125 -9.24 -3.06 16.18
CA ALA A 125 -8.40 -1.89 15.98
C ALA A 125 -7.63 -1.47 17.25
N LEU A 126 -8.26 -1.57 18.42
CA LEU A 126 -7.63 -1.30 19.71
C LEU A 126 -6.55 -2.32 20.03
N GLN A 127 -6.85 -3.61 19.92
CA GLN A 127 -5.89 -4.69 20.17
C GLN A 127 -4.69 -4.58 19.22
N ALA A 128 -4.93 -4.39 17.93
CA ALA A 128 -3.86 -4.28 16.96
C ALA A 128 -2.95 -3.06 17.21
N ARG A 129 -3.48 -1.95 17.74
CA ARG A 129 -2.65 -0.81 18.18
C ARG A 129 -1.81 -1.13 19.40
N ARG A 130 -2.39 -1.84 20.37
CA ARG A 130 -1.69 -2.28 21.56
C ARG A 130 -0.52 -3.19 21.19
N VAL A 131 -0.79 -4.26 20.45
CA VAL A 131 0.21 -5.23 20.00
C VAL A 131 1.29 -4.55 19.14
N ALA A 132 0.91 -3.64 18.25
CA ALA A 132 1.89 -2.87 17.48
C ALA A 132 2.78 -1.98 18.36
N ALA A 133 2.23 -1.37 19.42
CA ALA A 133 3.00 -0.55 20.35
C ALA A 133 3.96 -1.40 21.19
N GLU A 134 3.52 -2.57 21.67
CA GLU A 134 4.34 -3.55 22.39
C GLU A 134 5.50 -4.05 21.51
N ALA A 135 5.26 -4.27 20.21
CA ALA A 135 6.29 -4.60 19.23
C ALA A 135 7.17 -3.41 18.77
N GLY A 136 7.03 -2.23 19.38
CA GLY A 136 7.81 -1.03 19.04
C GLY A 136 7.46 -0.36 17.71
N ILE A 137 6.35 -0.74 17.07
CA ILE A 137 5.89 -0.17 15.79
C ILE A 137 5.18 1.15 16.04
N ARG A 138 5.96 2.23 15.91
CA ARG A 138 5.46 3.60 16.04
C ARG A 138 4.57 3.96 14.84
N ASN A 139 3.46 4.67 15.11
CA ASN A 139 2.50 5.21 14.11
C ASN A 139 1.55 4.22 13.44
N PHE A 140 1.35 3.02 13.96
CA PHE A 140 0.31 2.12 13.47
C PHE A 140 -1.09 2.64 13.83
N ARG A 141 -1.95 2.88 12.82
CA ARG A 141 -3.25 3.56 13.00
C ARG A 141 -4.47 2.63 12.99
N SER A 142 -4.31 1.33 12.73
CA SER A 142 -5.44 0.38 12.55
C SER A 142 -6.56 0.91 11.64
N SER A 143 -6.21 1.49 10.49
CA SER A 143 -7.21 2.09 9.57
C SER A 143 -8.25 1.06 9.09
N ASP A 144 -9.42 1.52 8.65
CA ASP A 144 -10.46 0.63 8.08
C ASP A 144 -9.94 -0.27 6.95
N LYS A 145 -8.99 0.24 6.15
CA LYS A 145 -8.33 -0.55 5.09
C LYS A 145 -7.44 -1.66 5.65
N TRP A 146 -6.78 -1.42 6.78
CA TRP A 146 -6.05 -2.47 7.48
C TRP A 146 -7.02 -3.51 8.04
N ILE A 147 -8.12 -3.11 8.70
CA ILE A 147 -9.12 -4.03 9.24
C ILE A 147 -9.71 -4.93 8.14
N GLN A 148 -10.10 -4.34 7.00
CA GLN A 148 -10.59 -5.09 5.84
C GLN A 148 -9.53 -6.07 5.30
N GLY A 149 -8.28 -5.62 5.19
CA GLY A 149 -7.16 -6.45 4.74
C GLY A 149 -6.85 -7.60 5.69
N PHE A 150 -6.77 -7.34 6.99
CA PHE A 150 -6.56 -8.33 8.04
C PHE A 150 -7.61 -9.43 7.97
N ARG A 151 -8.90 -9.05 7.93
CA ARG A 151 -10.00 -10.01 7.80
C ARG A 151 -9.92 -10.84 6.53
N GLY A 152 -9.57 -10.22 5.39
CA GLY A 152 -9.39 -10.93 4.13
C GLY A 152 -8.24 -11.94 4.17
N ARG A 153 -7.09 -11.56 4.75
CA ARG A 153 -5.90 -12.42 4.89
C ARG A 153 -6.17 -13.62 5.79
N HIS A 154 -6.83 -13.40 6.92
CA HIS A 154 -7.09 -14.43 7.93
C HIS A 154 -8.48 -15.07 7.80
N ARG A 155 -9.19 -14.82 6.69
CA ARG A 155 -10.52 -15.39 6.39
C ARG A 155 -11.54 -15.22 7.52
N MET A 156 -11.46 -14.10 8.24
CA MET A 156 -12.33 -13.85 9.39
C MET A 156 -13.69 -13.33 8.95
N SER A 157 -14.72 -14.17 9.08
CA SER A 157 -16.13 -13.79 8.91
C SER A 157 -16.57 -12.80 10.00
N MET A 158 -17.36 -11.78 9.63
CA MET A 158 -18.11 -10.96 10.60
C MET A 158 -19.44 -11.61 11.03
N ARG A 159 -19.92 -12.60 10.28
CA ARG A 159 -21.23 -13.19 10.50
C ARG A 159 -21.13 -14.24 11.59
N VAL A 160 -21.89 -14.02 12.65
CA VAL A 160 -22.30 -15.06 13.59
C VAL A 160 -23.29 -15.97 12.84
N PRO A 161 -23.21 -17.30 12.97
CA PRO A 161 -24.25 -18.20 12.49
C PRO A 161 -25.59 -17.73 13.05
N THR A 162 -26.51 -17.36 12.16
CA THR A 162 -27.76 -16.67 12.54
C THR A 162 -28.96 -17.61 12.53
N ARG A 163 -28.75 -18.88 12.18
CA ARG A 163 -29.77 -19.94 12.18
C ARG A 163 -29.24 -21.17 12.91
N GLN A 164 -30.08 -21.80 13.72
CA GLN A 164 -29.77 -23.04 14.46
C GLN A 164 -29.16 -24.12 13.57
N SER A 165 -29.55 -24.19 12.29
CA SER A 165 -29.02 -25.14 11.31
C SER A 165 -27.55 -24.92 10.90
N GLN A 166 -26.88 -23.89 11.42
CA GLN A 166 -25.48 -23.57 11.14
C GLN A 166 -24.56 -23.82 12.34
N ILE A 167 -25.11 -24.30 13.46
CA ILE A 167 -24.37 -24.65 14.67
C ILE A 167 -24.05 -26.15 14.55
N SER A 168 -22.78 -26.53 14.60
CA SER A 168 -22.39 -27.95 14.67
C SER A 168 -22.89 -28.53 16.00
N PRO A 169 -23.43 -29.77 16.03
CA PRO A 169 -23.82 -30.39 17.29
C PRO A 169 -22.58 -30.57 18.18
N GLU A 170 -22.81 -30.55 19.49
CA GLU A 170 -21.80 -30.85 20.49
C GLU A 170 -21.59 -32.37 20.52
N ASP A 171 -20.33 -32.83 20.51
CA ASP A 171 -19.96 -34.26 20.60
C ASP A 171 -20.36 -34.87 21.96
#